data_AF-A0A5J4PFN2-F1
#
_entry.id   AF-A0A5J4PFN2-F1
#
_cell.length_a   1.000
_cell.length_b   1.000
_cell.length_c   1.000
_cell.angle_alpha   90.00
_cell.angle_beta   90.00
_cell.angle_gamma   90.00
#
_symmetry.space_group_name_H-M   'P 1'
#
loop_
_entity.id
_entity.type
_entity.pdbx_description
1 polymer ?
#
loop_
_entity_poly.entity_id
_entity_poly.type
_entity_poly.pdbx_seq_one_letter_code
_entity_poly.pdbx_strand_id
1 'polypeptide(L)'
;MVEEHPFKIKQWLYPASFLYGSVVYLRNKLFDWSIFQSKSYGIPVICVGNIAVGGTGKTPHIEYLIKLLRHEFNVAVLSRGYKRKTKGYVLAGSQSN
;
A
#
# COMPACT_ATOMS: atom_id res chain seq x y z
N MET A 1 23.96 -5.73 -35.28
CA MET A 1 24.83 -6.09 -34.14
C MET A 1 24.60 -5.06 -33.05
N VAL A 2 23.62 -5.29 -32.18
CA VAL A 2 23.45 -4.53 -30.94
C VAL A 2 23.89 -5.50 -29.85
N GLU A 3 25.04 -5.22 -29.22
CA GLU A 3 25.52 -5.99 -28.08
C GLU A 3 24.58 -5.74 -26.89
N GLU A 4 23.64 -6.65 -26.68
CA GLU A 4 22.90 -6.79 -25.43
C GLU A 4 23.89 -7.22 -24.35
N HIS A 5 24.49 -6.28 -23.60
CA HIS A 5 25.18 -6.60 -22.36
C HIS A 5 24.14 -7.07 -21.33
N PRO A 6 24.10 -8.36 -20.91
CA PRO A 6 23.17 -8.80 -19.89
C PRO A 6 23.74 -8.35 -18.55
N PHE A 7 23.47 -7.11 -18.15
CA PHE A 7 23.89 -6.61 -16.84
C PHE A 7 23.35 -7.54 -15.74
N LYS A 8 24.25 -8.29 -15.10
CA LYS A 8 24.04 -9.15 -13.91
C LYS A 8 23.63 -8.37 -12.65
N ILE A 9 23.05 -7.17 -12.78
CA ILE A 9 22.63 -6.31 -11.66
C ILE A 9 21.63 -7.02 -10.74
N LYS A 10 20.75 -7.84 -11.32
CA LYS A 10 19.74 -8.61 -10.58
C LYS A 10 20.37 -9.58 -9.57
N GLN A 11 21.55 -10.13 -9.87
CA GLN A 11 22.21 -11.09 -9.00
C GLN A 11 22.73 -10.47 -7.70
N TRP A 12 23.20 -9.22 -7.78
CA TRP A 12 23.70 -8.46 -6.64
C TRP A 12 22.58 -7.95 -5.72
N LEU A 13 21.35 -7.85 -6.24
CA LEU A 13 20.17 -7.45 -5.47
C LEU A 13 19.54 -8.62 -4.69
N TYR A 14 19.90 -9.88 -4.98
CA TYR A 14 19.37 -11.03 -4.23
C TYR A 14 19.66 -11.01 -2.72
N PRO A 15 20.88 -10.74 -2.22
CA PRO A 15 21.10 -10.66 -0.77
C PRO A 15 20.26 -9.57 -0.11
N ALA A 16 20.11 -8.40 -0.76
CA ALA A 16 19.25 -7.33 -0.27
C ALA A 16 17.76 -7.74 -0.26
N SER A 17 17.31 -8.45 -1.30
CA SER A 17 15.95 -8.99 -1.39
C SER A 17 15.68 -10.02 -0.29
N PHE A 18 16.62 -10.94 -0.04
CA PHE A 18 16.50 -11.94 1.03
C PHE A 18 16.42 -11.28 2.41
N LEU A 19 17.27 -10.28 2.67
CA LEU A 19 17.22 -9.50 3.92
C LEU A 19 15.89 -8.78 4.08
N TYR A 20 15.43 -8.06 3.04
CA TYR A 20 14.13 -7.38 3.05
C TYR A 20 12.98 -8.36 3.29
N GLY A 21 12.97 -9.49 2.58
CA GLY A 21 11.97 -10.54 2.71
C GLY A 21 11.93 -11.14 4.12
N SER A 22 13.11 -11.40 4.71
CA SER A 22 13.23 -11.93 6.07
C SER A 22 12.67 -10.96 7.12
N VAL A 23 12.95 -9.65 6.97
CA VAL A 23 12.41 -8.60 7.85
C VAL A 23 10.89 -8.48 7.70
N VAL A 24 10.36 -8.49 6.48
CA VAL A 24 8.92 -8.46 6.24
C VAL A 24 8.22 -9.69 6.80
N TYR A 25 8.81 -10.88 6.62
CA TYR A 25 8.30 -12.13 7.17
C TYR A 25 8.24 -12.09 8.70
N LEU A 26 9.32 -11.67 9.35
CA LEU A 26 9.35 -11.51 10.81
C LEU A 26 8.30 -10.51 11.28
N ARG A 27 8.19 -9.34 10.63
CA ARG A 27 7.18 -8.34 10.95
C ARG A 27 5.77 -8.94 10.87
N ASN A 28 5.44 -9.69 9.82
CA ASN A 28 4.13 -10.30 9.66
C ASN A 28 3.86 -11.34 10.74
N LYS A 29 4.86 -12.19 11.07
CA LYS A 29 4.77 -13.13 12.19
C LYS A 29 4.48 -12.45 13.53
N LEU A 30 5.07 -11.28 13.79
CA LEU A 30 4.79 -10.50 15.01
C LEU A 30 3.34 -9.97 15.06
N PHE A 31 2.73 -9.67 13.91
CA PHE A 31 1.29 -9.36 13.85
C PHE A 31 0.43 -10.62 14.04
N ASP A 32 0.79 -11.74 13.41
CA ASP A 32 0.06 -13.01 13.56
C ASP A 32 0.08 -13.51 15.02
N TRP A 33 1.22 -13.35 15.70
CA TRP A 33 1.37 -13.67 17.13
C TRP A 33 0.74 -12.63 18.06
N SER A 34 0.05 -11.63 17.52
CA SER A 34 -0.60 -10.55 18.29
C SER A 34 0.36 -9.76 19.20
N ILE A 35 1.66 -9.79 18.91
CA ILE A 35 2.68 -9.03 19.64
C ILE A 35 2.53 -7.54 19.29
N PHE A 36 2.21 -7.24 18.03
CA PHE A 36 1.80 -5.91 17.62
C PHE A 36 0.30 -5.72 17.78
N GLN A 37 -0.11 -4.57 18.32
CA GLN A 37 -1.51 -4.25 18.50
C GLN A 37 -2.19 -3.93 17.17
N SER A 38 -3.20 -4.74 16.84
CA SER A 38 -4.17 -4.45 15.80
C SER A 38 -5.28 -3.58 16.38
N LYS A 39 -5.57 -2.45 15.74
CA LYS A 39 -6.71 -1.60 16.10
C LYS A 39 -7.95 -2.06 15.33
N SER A 40 -9.04 -2.29 16.06
CA SER A 40 -10.37 -2.49 15.48
C SER A 40 -11.18 -1.20 15.60
N TYR A 41 -12.08 -0.99 14.65
CA TYR A 41 -12.97 0.16 14.59
C TYR A 41 -14.42 -0.33 14.59
N GLY A 42 -15.34 0.42 15.19
CA GLY A 42 -16.78 0.10 15.20
C GLY A 42 -17.50 0.36 13.87
N ILE A 43 -16.76 0.65 12.81
CA ILE A 43 -17.26 0.89 11.45
C ILE A 43 -16.66 -0.15 10.51
N PRO A 44 -17.38 -0.57 9.44
CA PRO A 44 -16.82 -1.46 8.43
C PRO A 44 -15.65 -0.77 7.71
N VAL A 45 -14.50 -1.44 7.65
CA VAL A 45 -13.28 -0.92 6.99
C VAL A 45 -12.87 -1.86 5.87
N ILE A 46 -12.71 -1.32 4.67
CA ILE A 46 -12.21 -2.04 3.49
C ILE A 46 -10.78 -1.58 3.19
N CYS A 47 -9.81 -2.47 3.31
CA CYS A 47 -8.41 -2.20 3.00
C CYS A 47 -8.07 -2.61 1.56
N VAL A 48 -7.76 -1.64 0.69
CA VAL A 48 -7.35 -1.90 -0.69
C VAL A 48 -5.82 -1.77 -0.81
N GLY A 49 -5.14 -2.88 -1.11
CA GLY A 49 -3.67 -2.96 -1.19
C GLY A 49 -3.19 -3.68 -2.45
N ASN A 50 -1.86 -3.73 -2.63
CA ASN A 50 -1.22 -4.60 -3.62
C ASN A 50 0.10 -5.15 -3.07
N ILE A 51 0.52 -6.31 -3.57
CA ILE A 51 1.77 -6.99 -3.19
C ILE A 51 2.98 -6.40 -3.93
N ALA A 52 2.78 -5.98 -5.19
CA ALA A 52 3.84 -5.40 -6.01
C ALA A 52 3.88 -3.86 -5.93
N VAL A 53 5.09 -3.30 -6.08
CA VAL A 53 5.31 -1.87 -6.24
C VAL A 53 5.02 -1.43 -7.68
N GLY A 54 4.46 -0.24 -7.87
CA GLY A 54 4.12 0.31 -9.19
C GLY A 54 2.63 0.66 -9.37
N GLY A 55 2.28 1.06 -10.60
CA GLY A 55 0.93 1.41 -11.04
C GLY A 55 0.03 0.17 -11.11
N THR A 56 -0.58 -0.16 -9.98
CA THR A 56 -1.21 -1.48 -9.74
C THR A 56 -2.73 -1.38 -9.69
N GLY A 57 -3.29 -0.36 -10.34
CA GLY A 57 -4.74 -0.18 -10.48
C GLY A 57 -5.50 0.10 -9.18
N LYS A 58 -4.81 0.37 -8.05
CA LYS A 58 -5.48 0.64 -6.76
C LYS A 58 -6.47 1.81 -6.86
N THR A 59 -6.06 2.92 -7.49
CA THR A 59 -6.90 4.11 -7.64
C THR A 59 -8.20 3.82 -8.41
N PRO A 60 -8.18 3.27 -9.65
CA PRO A 60 -9.43 2.94 -10.34
C PRO A 60 -10.26 1.88 -9.62
N HIS A 61 -9.63 0.94 -8.89
CA HIS A 61 -10.37 -0.03 -8.08
C HIS A 61 -11.08 0.62 -6.88
N ILE A 62 -10.44 1.59 -6.23
CA ILE A 62 -11.07 2.37 -5.14
C ILE A 62 -12.24 3.19 -5.69
N GLU A 63 -12.10 3.84 -6.84
CA GLU A 63 -13.20 4.58 -7.48
C GLU A 63 -14.39 3.68 -7.79
N TYR A 64 -14.14 2.46 -8.26
CA TYR A 64 -15.17 1.46 -8.50
C TYR A 64 -15.91 1.10 -7.19
N LEU A 65 -15.17 0.81 -6.11
CA LEU A 65 -15.78 0.51 -4.80
C LEU A 65 -16.63 1.67 -4.27
N ILE A 66 -16.16 2.91 -4.41
CA ILE A 66 -16.92 4.09 -4.00
C ILE A 66 -18.23 4.18 -4.80
N LYS A 67 -18.17 3.98 -6.13
CA LYS A 67 -19.38 4.01 -6.98
C LYS A 67 -20.38 2.93 -6.60
N LEU A 68 -19.91 1.75 -6.22
CA LEU A 68 -20.77 0.65 -5.79
C LEU A 68 -21.42 0.93 -4.44
N LEU A 69 -20.67 1.46 -3.47
CA LEU A 69 -21.10 1.55 -2.07
C LEU A 69 -21.76 2.89 -1.70
N ARG A 70 -21.54 3.96 -2.48
CA ARG A 70 -22.06 5.32 -2.19
C ARG A 70 -23.59 5.41 -2.13
N HIS A 71 -24.31 4.46 -2.71
CA HIS A 71 -25.78 4.46 -2.72
C HIS A 71 -26.38 3.91 -1.43
N GLU A 72 -25.64 3.06 -0.71
CA GLU A 72 -26.10 2.38 0.50
C GLU A 72 -25.39 2.87 1.76
N PHE A 73 -24.16 3.41 1.62
CA PHE A 73 -23.31 3.80 2.75
C PHE A 73 -22.73 5.20 2.58
N ASN A 74 -22.49 5.88 3.71
CA ASN A 74 -21.67 7.08 3.78
C ASN A 74 -20.19 6.69 3.69
N VAL A 75 -19.64 6.69 2.47
CA VAL A 75 -18.27 6.24 2.19
C VAL A 75 -17.26 7.35 2.47
N ALA A 76 -16.22 7.04 3.23
CA ALA A 76 -15.04 7.88 3.40
C ALA A 76 -13.78 7.15 2.91
N VAL A 77 -12.87 7.88 2.26
CA VAL A 77 -11.62 7.33 1.72
C VAL A 77 -10.44 7.86 2.52
N LEU A 78 -9.60 6.96 3.02
CA LEU A 78 -8.35 7.32 3.67
C LEU A 78 -7.17 7.02 2.74
N SER A 79 -6.42 8.07 2.38
CA SER A 79 -5.17 7.95 1.63
C SER A 79 -3.97 8.21 2.53
N ARG A 80 -2.83 7.57 2.22
CA ARG A 80 -1.56 7.81 2.92
C ARG A 80 -1.01 9.23 2.64
N GLY A 81 -1.38 9.85 1.52
CA GLY A 81 -0.80 11.12 1.08
C GLY A 81 0.70 11.01 0.79
N TYR A 82 1.08 10.01 -0.01
CA TYR A 82 2.49 9.77 -0.36
C TYR A 82 3.09 11.00 -1.08
N LYS A 83 4.30 11.40 -0.71
CA LYS A 83 5.02 12.62 -1.18
C LYS A 83 4.42 13.98 -0.79
N ARG A 84 3.41 14.05 0.09
CA ARG A 84 2.90 15.35 0.57
C ARG A 84 3.93 16.04 1.49
N LYS A 85 3.98 17.37 1.44
CA LYS A 85 4.89 18.19 2.26
C LYS A 85 4.38 18.43 3.68
N THR A 86 3.08 18.34 3.90
CA THR A 86 2.46 18.50 5.22
C THR A 86 2.57 17.22 6.05
N LYS A 87 2.48 17.34 7.38
CA LYS A 87 2.53 16.21 8.33
C LYS A 87 1.20 16.11 9.09
N GLY A 88 0.92 14.93 9.65
CA GLY A 88 -0.29 14.68 10.43
C GLY A 88 -1.53 14.39 9.58
N TYR A 89 -2.69 14.34 10.25
CA TYR A 89 -4.01 14.19 9.61
C TYR A 89 -4.36 15.46 8.85
N VAL A 90 -4.89 15.30 7.63
CA VAL A 90 -5.41 16.39 6.81
C VAL A 90 -6.70 15.90 6.19
N LEU A 91 -7.78 16.67 6.38
CA LEU A 91 -9.02 16.43 5.66
C LEU A 91 -8.84 16.89 4.22
N ALA A 92 -8.97 15.97 3.26
CA ALA A 92 -8.88 16.30 1.85
C ALA A 92 -10.15 17.07 1.42
N GLY A 93 -9.95 18.27 0.89
CA GLY A 93 -11.01 19.08 0.28
C GLY A 93 -10.91 19.06 -1.26
N SER A 94 -11.84 19.74 -1.93
CA SER A 94 -11.88 19.86 -3.39
C SER A 94 -10.65 20.53 -4.02
N GLN A 95 -9.84 21.23 -3.22
CA GLN A 95 -8.59 21.89 -3.66
C GLN A 95 -7.32 21.20 -3.13
N SER A 96 -7.45 20.01 -2.53
CA SER A 96 -6.30 19.25 -2.03
C SER A 96 -5.66 18.44 -3.16
N ASN A 97 -4.38 18.71 -3.43
CA ASN A 97 -3.53 17.93 -4.35
C ASN A 97 -2.87 16.73 -3.65
#